data_AF-A0A2A5E6Q9-F1
#
_entry.id   AF-A0A2A5E6Q9-F1
#
_cell.length_a   1.000
_cell.length_b   1.000
_cell.length_c   1.000
_cell.angle_alpha   90.00
_cell.angle_beta   90.00
_cell.angle_gamma   90.00
#
_symmetry.space_group_name_H-M   'P 1'
#
loop_
_entity.id
_entity.type
_entity.pdbx_description
1 polymer ?
#
loop_
_entity_poly.entity_id
_entity_poly.type
_entity_poly.pdbx_seq_one_letter_code
_entity_poly.pdbx_strand_id
1 'polypeptide(L)'
;MEYENPKLVRRELLTILYESFLENPLQMLSPSDIKEKGSIKARDLVSSAHYLHERNFIEMMVGYTPPMFAATRIAPLGIDLFEDVAAFNQMFPLAPREHSEQAARIIPLMLSLAREAEATGLEGERRAWLLADIRKLREVLCQPEEKWSSPEILTQLQWLDGFFMPDENAPLPSLEKLKTILHERLL
;
A
#
# COMPACT_ATOMS: atom_id res chain seq x y z
N MET A 1 -1.92 -12.93 -15.71
CA MET A 1 -0.57 -12.60 -15.17
C MET A 1 -0.82 -11.76 -13.93
N GLU A 2 -0.61 -12.33 -12.74
CA GLU A 2 -0.72 -11.57 -11.50
C GLU A 2 0.42 -10.57 -11.43
N TYR A 3 0.06 -9.29 -11.39
CA TYR A 3 0.98 -8.20 -11.10
C TYR A 3 1.03 -8.06 -9.58
N GLU A 4 2.21 -8.21 -8.99
CA GLU A 4 2.42 -7.79 -7.61
C GLU A 4 2.18 -6.29 -7.54
N ASN A 5 1.45 -5.85 -6.51
CA ASN A 5 1.12 -4.45 -6.34
C ASN A 5 2.42 -3.63 -6.20
N PRO A 6 2.69 -2.63 -7.07
CA PRO A 6 3.94 -1.88 -7.05
C PRO A 6 4.24 -1.21 -5.70
N LYS A 7 3.21 -0.85 -4.91
CA LYS A 7 3.43 -0.28 -3.58
C LYS A 7 3.99 -1.31 -2.60
N LEU A 8 3.62 -2.58 -2.72
CA LEU A 8 4.16 -3.66 -1.89
C LEU A 8 5.62 -3.93 -2.22
N VAL A 9 5.96 -3.97 -3.51
CA VAL A 9 7.35 -4.12 -3.97
C VAL A 9 8.23 -2.98 -3.48
N ARG A 10 7.74 -1.73 -3.57
CA ARG A 10 8.45 -0.55 -3.06
C ARG A 10 8.63 -0.58 -1.54
N ARG A 11 7.62 -1.06 -0.81
CA ARG A 11 7.70 -1.27 0.64
C ARG A 11 8.81 -2.24 0.98
N GLU A 12 8.79 -3.42 0.38
CA GLU A 12 9.78 -4.47 0.59
C GLU A 12 11.19 -3.98 0.25
N LEU A 13 11.35 -3.27 -0.87
CA LEU A 13 12.63 -2.69 -1.26
C LEU A 13 13.15 -1.69 -0.21
N LEU A 14 12.31 -0.78 0.28
CA LEU A 14 12.72 0.16 1.33
C LEU A 14 13.08 -0.56 2.64
N THR A 15 12.35 -1.61 3.02
CA THR A 15 12.68 -2.45 4.18
C THR A 15 14.07 -3.07 4.04
N ILE A 16 14.35 -3.74 2.91
CA ILE A 16 15.65 -4.39 2.65
C ILE A 16 16.79 -3.37 2.73
N LEU A 17 16.61 -2.18 2.15
CA LEU A 17 17.64 -1.15 2.12
C LEU A 17 17.84 -0.51 3.50
N TYR A 18 16.79 -0.35 4.29
CA TYR A 18 16.90 0.14 5.66
C TYR A 18 17.62 -0.86 6.57
N GLU A 19 17.29 -2.15 6.47
CA GLU A 19 17.99 -3.22 7.20
C GLU A 19 19.48 -3.26 6.84
N SER A 20 19.82 -3.15 5.55
CA SER A 20 21.21 -3.06 5.10
C SER A 20 21.92 -1.81 5.62
N PHE A 21 21.22 -0.69 5.76
CA PHE A 21 21.77 0.54 6.33
C PHE A 21 22.10 0.37 7.83
N LEU A 22 21.24 -0.30 8.59
CA LEU A 22 21.52 -0.61 10.00
C LEU A 22 22.74 -1.52 10.18
N GLU A 23 22.97 -2.44 9.24
CA GLU A 23 24.16 -3.30 9.21
C GLU A 23 25.43 -2.52 8.80
N ASN A 24 25.34 -1.76 7.72
CA ASN A 24 26.44 -0.98 7.17
C ASN A 24 25.93 0.25 6.37
N PRO A 25 25.99 1.47 6.93
CA PRO A 25 25.47 2.69 6.30
C PRO A 25 26.08 3.05 4.94
N LEU A 26 27.27 2.53 4.62
CA LEU A 26 27.97 2.80 3.37
C LEU A 26 27.73 1.73 2.30
N GLN A 27 27.04 0.64 2.65
CA GLN A 27 26.75 -0.43 1.72
C GLN A 27 25.73 0.01 0.68
N MET A 28 26.01 -0.31 -0.58
CA MET A 28 25.04 -0.23 -1.66
C MET A 28 24.76 -1.65 -2.14
N LEU A 29 23.49 -1.96 -2.36
CA LEU A 29 23.04 -3.27 -2.83
C LEU A 29 22.84 -3.26 -4.34
N SER A 30 23.41 -4.25 -5.02
CA SER A 30 23.12 -4.52 -6.43
C SER A 30 21.74 -5.15 -6.60
N PRO A 31 21.20 -5.20 -7.84
CA PRO A 31 19.97 -5.94 -8.11
C PRO A 31 20.03 -7.43 -7.74
N SER A 32 21.22 -8.04 -7.72
CA SER A 32 21.39 -9.43 -7.29
C SER A 32 21.28 -9.56 -5.78
N ASP A 33 21.95 -8.68 -5.02
CA ASP A 33 21.91 -8.68 -3.55
C ASP A 33 20.48 -8.49 -3.03
N ILE A 34 19.71 -7.60 -3.68
CA ILE A 34 18.30 -7.36 -3.33
C ILE A 34 17.43 -8.60 -3.56
N LYS A 35 17.69 -9.35 -4.63
CA LYS A 35 16.96 -10.60 -4.93
C LYS A 35 17.33 -11.73 -3.98
N GLU A 36 18.54 -11.73 -3.45
CA GLU A 36 18.96 -12.72 -2.45
C GLU A 36 18.32 -12.43 -1.08
N LYS A 37 18.08 -11.16 -0.76
CA LYS A 37 17.45 -10.72 0.51
C LYS A 37 15.92 -10.72 0.50
N GLY A 38 15.26 -10.84 -0.66
CA GLY A 38 13.81 -10.65 -0.76
C GLY A 38 13.13 -11.46 -1.86
N SER A 39 11.82 -11.24 -2.01
CA SER A 39 10.95 -11.93 -2.97
C SER A 39 10.70 -11.13 -4.26
N ILE A 40 11.31 -9.95 -4.39
CA ILE A 40 11.08 -9.00 -5.47
C ILE A 40 11.50 -9.59 -6.83
N LYS A 41 10.54 -9.66 -7.76
CA LYS A 41 10.79 -10.06 -9.15
C LYS A 41 11.59 -9.01 -9.91
N ALA A 42 12.47 -9.48 -10.81
CA ALA A 42 13.35 -8.60 -11.60
C ALA A 42 12.61 -7.49 -12.37
N ARG A 43 11.44 -7.82 -12.95
CA ARG A 43 10.62 -6.87 -13.72
C ARG A 43 10.08 -5.72 -12.84
N ASP A 44 9.76 -6.02 -11.59
CA ASP A 44 9.10 -5.10 -10.66
C ASP A 44 10.14 -4.28 -9.88
N LEU A 45 11.35 -4.83 -9.71
CA LEU A 45 12.50 -4.16 -9.09
C LEU A 45 12.91 -2.89 -9.83
N VAL A 46 13.12 -2.98 -11.15
CA VAL A 46 13.68 -1.85 -11.93
C VAL A 46 12.76 -0.64 -11.87
N SER A 47 11.48 -0.81 -12.19
CA SER A 47 10.51 0.30 -12.17
C SER A 47 10.29 0.88 -10.76
N SER A 48 10.32 0.03 -9.73
CA SER A 48 10.19 0.46 -8.34
C SER A 48 11.41 1.23 -7.86
N ALA A 49 12.62 0.80 -8.21
CA ALA A 49 13.85 1.49 -7.87
C ALA A 49 13.91 2.88 -8.51
N HIS A 50 13.61 2.99 -9.81
CA HIS A 50 13.55 4.29 -10.49
C HIS A 50 12.51 5.23 -9.85
N TYR A 51 11.30 4.73 -9.55
CA TYR A 51 10.28 5.52 -8.85
C TYR A 51 10.77 6.04 -7.49
N LEU A 52 11.37 5.18 -6.67
CA LEU A 52 11.86 5.57 -5.35
C LEU A 52 13.03 6.55 -5.44
N HIS A 53 13.87 6.39 -6.46
CA HIS A 53 14.99 7.30 -6.73
C HIS A 53 14.48 8.69 -7.12
N GLU A 54 13.53 8.78 -8.05
CA GLU A 54 12.89 10.05 -8.44
C GLU A 54 12.19 10.76 -7.27
N ARG A 55 11.77 10.00 -6.25
CA ARG A 55 11.16 10.51 -5.02
C ARG A 55 12.17 10.81 -3.92
N ASN A 56 13.48 10.66 -4.19
CA ASN A 56 14.59 10.80 -3.24
C ASN A 56 14.52 9.87 -2.03
N PHE A 57 13.80 8.75 -2.10
CA PHE A 57 13.79 7.75 -1.03
C PHE A 57 15.00 6.81 -1.09
N ILE A 58 15.62 6.66 -2.26
CA ILE A 58 16.83 5.87 -2.46
C ILE A 58 17.86 6.63 -3.30
N GLU A 59 19.13 6.39 -3.03
CA GLU A 59 20.25 6.82 -3.87
C GLU A 59 20.63 5.68 -4.80
N MET A 60 20.67 5.96 -6.11
CA MET A 60 20.85 4.93 -7.13
C MET A 60 22.05 5.25 -8.01
N MET A 61 22.94 4.28 -8.18
CA MET A 61 24.02 4.33 -9.16
C MET A 61 23.52 3.72 -10.47
N VAL A 62 23.40 4.54 -11.51
CA VAL A 62 23.10 4.06 -12.86
C VAL A 62 24.35 3.44 -13.46
N GLY A 63 24.26 2.18 -13.90
CA GLY A 63 25.37 1.48 -14.55
C GLY A 63 25.46 1.82 -16.04
N TYR A 64 26.42 1.18 -16.72
CA TYR A 64 26.60 1.31 -18.17
C TYR A 64 25.57 0.53 -19.01
N THR A 65 24.67 -0.23 -18.37
CA THR A 65 23.71 -1.11 -19.04
C THR A 65 22.26 -0.70 -18.73
N PRO A 66 21.70 0.32 -19.40
CA PRO A 66 20.28 0.65 -19.30
C PRO A 66 19.41 -0.56 -19.66
N PRO A 67 18.24 -0.76 -19.01
CA PRO A 67 17.60 0.10 -18.01
C PRO A 67 17.98 -0.23 -16.54
N MET A 68 18.95 -1.13 -16.32
CA MET A 68 19.31 -1.62 -14.99
C MET A 68 20.21 -0.63 -14.23
N PHE A 69 19.99 -0.52 -12.92
CA PHE A 69 20.90 0.18 -12.02
C PHE A 69 22.03 -0.76 -11.57
N ALA A 70 23.19 -0.20 -11.24
CA ALA A 70 24.35 -0.95 -10.75
C ALA A 70 24.21 -1.29 -9.26
N ALA A 71 23.86 -0.29 -8.45
CA ALA A 71 23.64 -0.45 -7.02
C ALA A 71 22.73 0.66 -6.47
N THR A 72 22.12 0.42 -5.31
CA THR A 72 21.27 1.39 -4.61
C THR A 72 21.40 1.27 -3.10
N ARG A 73 21.15 2.37 -2.38
CA ARG A 73 21.02 2.39 -0.92
C ARG A 73 19.88 3.31 -0.50
N ILE A 74 19.39 3.18 0.72
CA ILE A 74 18.37 4.09 1.24
C ILE A 74 18.95 5.51 1.37
N ALA A 75 18.17 6.51 0.98
CA ALA A 75 18.53 7.92 1.12
C ALA A 75 18.04 8.46 2.47
N PRO A 76 18.53 9.62 2.96
CA PRO A 76 18.06 10.23 4.20
C PRO A 76 16.53 10.38 4.27
N LEU A 77 15.88 10.85 3.20
CA LEU A 77 14.42 10.98 3.18
C LEU A 77 13.70 9.61 3.22
N GLY A 78 14.33 8.56 2.69
CA GLY A 78 13.82 7.20 2.81
C GLY A 78 13.92 6.66 4.24
N ILE A 79 15.01 6.99 4.94
CA ILE A 79 15.20 6.67 6.37
C ILE A 79 14.13 7.37 7.20
N ASP A 80 13.99 8.69 7.05
CA ASP A 80 12.99 9.49 7.77
C ASP A 80 11.57 8.94 7.53
N LEU A 81 11.26 8.61 6.27
CA LEU A 81 9.98 8.01 5.92
C LEU A 81 9.78 6.64 6.59
N PHE A 82 10.80 5.78 6.61
CA PHE A 82 10.70 4.44 7.19
C PHE A 82 10.55 4.48 8.71
N GLU A 83 11.25 5.40 9.38
CA GLU A 83 11.17 5.61 10.83
C GLU A 83 9.82 6.21 11.27
N ASP A 84 9.18 7.04 10.44
CA ASP A 84 7.78 7.43 10.63
C ASP A 84 6.84 6.32 10.13
N VAL A 85 6.56 5.36 11.01
CA VAL A 85 5.69 4.20 10.72
C VAL A 85 4.32 4.62 10.16
N ALA A 86 3.74 5.73 10.63
CA ALA A 86 2.43 6.18 10.17
C ALA A 86 2.51 6.70 8.72
N ALA A 87 3.49 7.56 8.43
CA ALA A 87 3.73 8.06 7.08
C ALA A 87 4.13 6.94 6.12
N PHE A 88 4.98 6.01 6.57
CA PHE A 88 5.38 4.85 5.79
C PHE A 88 4.20 3.98 5.40
N ASN A 89 3.34 3.62 6.37
CA ASN A 89 2.16 2.78 6.13
C ASN A 89 1.09 3.49 5.28
N GLN A 90 1.00 4.83 5.38
CA GLN A 90 0.14 5.63 4.52
C GLN A 90 0.61 5.54 3.06
N MET A 91 1.91 5.75 2.82
CA MET A 91 2.48 5.80 1.48
C MET A 91 2.61 4.40 0.85
N PHE A 92 3.10 3.44 1.61
CA PHE A 92 3.39 2.07 1.23
C PHE A 92 2.65 1.10 2.17
N PRO A 93 1.42 0.67 1.82
CA PRO A 93 0.63 -0.21 2.65
C PRO A 93 1.39 -1.48 3.02
N LEU A 94 1.20 -1.95 4.25
CA LEU A 94 1.52 -3.32 4.60
C LEU A 94 0.80 -4.28 3.63
N ALA A 95 1.53 -5.29 3.15
CA ALA A 95 0.83 -6.49 2.71
C ALA A 95 0.06 -6.99 3.94
N PRO A 96 -1.22 -7.37 3.83
CA PRO A 96 -1.84 -8.14 4.88
C PRO A 96 -0.94 -9.34 5.07
N ARG A 97 -0.45 -9.51 6.30
CA ARG A 97 0.24 -10.74 6.71
C ARG A 97 -0.65 -11.91 6.34
N GLU A 98 -0.07 -13.09 6.12
CA GLU A 98 -0.78 -14.35 5.85
C GLU A 98 -2.10 -14.46 6.64
N HIS A 99 -3.13 -13.94 6.01
CA HIS A 99 -4.53 -13.97 6.38
C HIS A 99 -5.18 -14.47 5.09
N SER A 100 -6.30 -15.17 5.25
CA SER A 100 -6.91 -16.04 4.26
C SER A 100 -6.87 -15.50 2.82
N GLU A 101 -7.06 -16.36 1.81
CA GLU A 101 -7.21 -15.98 0.40
C GLU A 101 -8.11 -14.73 0.17
N GLN A 102 -9.02 -14.45 1.11
CA GLN A 102 -9.85 -13.25 1.21
C GLN A 102 -9.11 -11.95 1.57
N ALA A 103 -8.14 -11.94 2.50
CA ALA A 103 -7.36 -10.74 2.81
C ALA A 103 -6.60 -10.24 1.56
N ALA A 104 -6.07 -11.17 0.75
CA ALA A 104 -5.47 -10.86 -0.55
C ALA A 104 -6.47 -10.23 -1.55
N ARG A 105 -7.76 -10.56 -1.46
CA ARG A 105 -8.83 -9.95 -2.27
C ARG A 105 -9.29 -8.59 -1.74
N ILE A 106 -9.15 -8.33 -0.44
CA ILE A 106 -9.57 -7.07 0.19
C ILE A 106 -8.62 -5.91 -0.12
N ILE A 107 -7.30 -6.13 -0.22
CA ILE A 107 -6.32 -5.04 -0.48
C ILE A 107 -6.58 -4.32 -1.80
N PRO A 108 -6.72 -5.02 -2.94
CA PRO A 108 -6.92 -4.35 -4.22
C PRO A 108 -8.23 -3.56 -4.22
N LEU A 109 -9.24 -4.04 -3.50
CA LEU A 109 -10.51 -3.35 -3.32
C LEU A 109 -10.37 -2.10 -2.45
N MET A 110 -9.64 -2.16 -1.34
CA MET A 110 -9.39 -0.98 -0.49
C MET A 110 -8.61 0.11 -1.22
N LEU A 111 -7.64 -0.26 -2.05
CA LEU A 111 -6.88 0.69 -2.85
C LEU A 111 -7.72 1.28 -3.99
N SER A 112 -8.57 0.47 -4.62
CA SER A 112 -9.50 0.93 -5.64
C SER A 112 -10.56 1.85 -5.04
N LEU A 113 -11.07 1.53 -3.85
CA LEU A 113 -12.02 2.35 -3.09
C LEU A 113 -11.43 3.73 -2.76
N ALA A 114 -10.18 3.79 -2.29
CA ALA A 114 -9.52 5.07 -2.03
C ALA A 114 -9.37 5.93 -3.30
N ARG A 115 -8.98 5.30 -4.43
CA ARG A 115 -8.88 6.00 -5.72
C ARG A 115 -10.23 6.47 -6.25
N GLU A 116 -11.26 5.63 -6.11
CA GLU A 116 -12.63 5.96 -6.47
C GLU A 116 -13.14 7.14 -5.65
N ALA A 117 -12.89 7.14 -4.34
CA ALA A 117 -13.23 8.24 -3.43
C ALA A 117 -12.56 9.57 -3.81
N GLU A 118 -11.27 9.55 -4.15
CA GLU A 118 -10.55 10.72 -4.67
C GLU A 118 -11.12 11.24 -6.00
N ALA A 119 -11.70 10.35 -6.81
CA ALA A 119 -12.30 10.66 -8.11
C ALA A 119 -13.79 11.04 -8.04
N THR A 120 -14.43 10.96 -6.86
CA THR A 120 -15.84 11.34 -6.69
C THR A 120 -16.07 12.83 -6.95
N GLY A 121 -17.30 13.22 -7.30
CA GLY A 121 -17.70 14.64 -7.35
C GLY A 121 -17.81 15.32 -5.98
N LEU A 122 -17.49 14.63 -4.87
CA LEU A 122 -17.54 15.22 -3.54
C LEU A 122 -16.42 16.24 -3.37
N GLU A 123 -16.75 17.40 -2.79
CA GLU A 123 -15.82 18.50 -2.54
C GLU A 123 -15.72 18.84 -1.05
N GLY A 124 -14.63 19.53 -0.69
CA GLY A 124 -14.40 20.06 0.65
C GLY A 124 -14.40 19.01 1.76
N GLU A 125 -15.09 19.32 2.85
CA GLU A 125 -15.12 18.49 4.07
C GLU A 125 -15.74 17.11 3.82
N ARG A 126 -16.73 16.99 2.93
CA ARG A 126 -17.37 15.69 2.64
C ARG A 126 -16.37 14.70 2.05
N ARG A 127 -15.52 15.13 1.12
CA ARG A 127 -14.46 14.27 0.57
C ARG A 127 -13.42 13.93 1.64
N ALA A 128 -13.05 14.88 2.47
CA ALA A 128 -12.09 14.66 3.55
C ALA A 128 -12.59 13.61 4.56
N TRP A 129 -13.88 13.66 4.93
CA TRP A 129 -14.51 12.68 5.80
C TRP A 129 -14.58 11.29 5.16
N LEU A 130 -14.98 11.20 3.89
CA LEU A 130 -15.01 9.93 3.16
C LEU A 130 -13.62 9.25 3.16
N LEU A 131 -12.56 9.99 2.83
CA LEU A 131 -11.20 9.47 2.84
C LEU A 131 -10.73 9.09 4.24
N ALA A 132 -11.14 9.83 5.26
CA ALA A 132 -10.85 9.50 6.65
C ALA A 132 -11.52 8.20 7.09
N ASP A 133 -12.78 7.96 6.73
CA ASP A 133 -13.50 6.74 7.08
C ASP A 133 -12.99 5.52 6.28
N ILE A 134 -12.63 5.69 5.00
CA ILE A 134 -11.94 4.65 4.23
C ILE A 134 -10.63 4.25 4.89
N ARG A 135 -9.88 5.22 5.42
CA ARG A 135 -8.64 4.95 6.16
C ARG A 135 -8.90 4.20 7.47
N LYS A 136 -9.90 4.58 8.26
CA LYS A 136 -10.28 3.82 9.48
C LYS A 136 -10.64 2.38 9.14
N LEU A 137 -11.48 2.18 8.12
CA LEU A 137 -11.86 0.84 7.67
C LEU A 137 -10.61 0.03 7.26
N ARG A 138 -9.67 0.65 6.53
CA ARG A 138 -8.40 0.02 6.18
C ARG A 138 -7.58 -0.36 7.41
N GLU A 139 -7.49 0.51 8.42
CA GLU A 139 -6.74 0.23 9.65
C GLU A 139 -7.27 -1.02 10.36
N VAL A 140 -8.60 -1.18 10.43
CA VAL A 140 -9.23 -2.38 11.00
C VAL A 140 -8.93 -3.61 10.14
N LEU A 141 -9.12 -3.52 8.82
CA LEU A 141 -8.94 -4.65 7.90
C LEU A 141 -7.47 -5.04 7.69
N CYS A 142 -6.52 -4.16 8.02
CA CYS A 142 -5.09 -4.47 8.04
C CYS A 142 -4.65 -5.24 9.30
N GLN A 143 -5.52 -5.34 10.33
CA GLN A 143 -5.26 -6.18 11.49
C GLN A 143 -5.54 -7.66 11.16
N PRO A 144 -5.01 -8.58 11.97
CA PRO A 144 -5.39 -10.00 11.89
C PRO A 144 -6.90 -10.23 11.93
N GLU A 145 -7.41 -11.16 11.14
CA GLU A 145 -8.84 -11.50 11.05
C GLU A 145 -9.44 -11.81 12.43
N GLU A 146 -8.67 -12.41 13.33
CA GLU A 146 -9.11 -12.74 14.69
C GLU A 146 -9.39 -11.49 15.55
N LYS A 147 -8.88 -10.33 15.13
CA LYS A 147 -9.09 -9.04 15.79
C LYS A 147 -10.15 -8.19 15.10
N TRP A 148 -10.74 -8.68 14.01
CA TRP A 148 -11.79 -7.96 13.32
C TRP A 148 -13.02 -7.85 14.20
N SER A 149 -13.44 -6.62 14.45
CA SER A 149 -14.69 -6.34 15.15
C SER A 149 -15.79 -6.21 14.10
N SER A 150 -16.64 -7.25 13.95
CA SER A 150 -17.79 -7.20 13.05
C SER A 150 -18.67 -5.95 13.27
N PRO A 151 -19.00 -5.56 14.52
CA PRO A 151 -19.77 -4.34 14.77
C PRO A 151 -19.07 -3.08 14.24
N GLU A 152 -17.75 -2.97 14.42
CA GLU A 152 -16.98 -1.82 13.97
C GLU A 152 -16.92 -1.76 12.44
N ILE A 153 -16.60 -2.89 11.79
CA ILE A 153 -16.53 -2.96 10.32
C ILE A 153 -17.89 -2.64 9.70
N LEU A 154 -18.98 -3.23 10.20
CA LEU A 154 -20.33 -2.97 9.70
C LEU A 154 -20.73 -1.51 9.90
N THR A 155 -20.38 -0.91 11.05
CA THR A 155 -20.64 0.52 11.31
C THR A 155 -19.90 1.40 10.31
N GLN A 156 -18.62 1.11 10.03
CA GLN A 156 -17.84 1.87 9.05
C GLN A 156 -18.42 1.74 7.63
N LEU A 157 -18.83 0.52 7.23
CA LEU A 157 -19.48 0.32 5.92
C LEU A 157 -20.79 1.11 5.81
N GLN A 158 -21.60 1.16 6.87
CA GLN A 158 -22.83 1.97 6.89
C GLN A 158 -22.54 3.47 6.81
N TRP A 159 -21.48 3.95 7.46
CA TRP A 159 -21.08 5.37 7.34
C TRP A 159 -20.63 5.71 5.94
N LEU A 160 -19.87 4.83 5.29
CA LEU A 160 -19.47 4.99 3.89
C LEU A 160 -20.70 5.06 2.96
N ASP A 161 -21.74 4.27 3.22
CA ASP A 161 -23.00 4.34 2.47
C ASP A 161 -23.75 5.66 2.64
N GLY A 162 -23.65 6.26 3.83
CA GLY A 162 -24.24 7.57 4.09
C GLY A 162 -23.75 8.69 3.16
N PHE A 163 -22.59 8.53 2.52
CA PHE A 163 -22.08 9.48 1.53
C PHE A 163 -22.77 9.36 0.15
N PHE A 164 -23.37 8.21 -0.15
CA PHE A 164 -23.93 7.88 -1.46
C PHE A 164 -25.44 7.66 -1.32
N MET A 165 -26.20 8.75 -1.19
CA MET A 165 -27.66 8.70 -1.26
C MET A 165 -28.13 8.38 -2.69
N PRO A 166 -29.24 7.63 -2.87
CA PRO A 166 -29.65 7.06 -4.16
C PRO A 166 -29.78 8.05 -5.31
N ASP A 167 -30.06 9.32 -5.01
CA ASP A 167 -30.44 10.32 -6.01
C ASP A 167 -29.32 11.30 -6.38
N GLU A 168 -28.17 11.29 -5.69
CA GLU A 168 -27.12 12.31 -5.88
C GLU A 168 -25.78 11.75 -6.33
N ASN A 169 -25.39 10.54 -5.91
CA ASN A 169 -24.09 9.98 -6.25
C ASN A 169 -24.17 8.47 -6.44
N ALA A 170 -23.60 7.98 -7.55
CA ALA A 170 -23.46 6.54 -7.75
C ALA A 170 -22.53 5.97 -6.67
N PRO A 171 -22.89 4.83 -6.05
CA PRO A 171 -22.04 4.17 -5.06
C PRO A 171 -20.73 3.71 -5.70
N LEU A 172 -19.68 3.66 -4.90
CA LEU A 172 -18.36 3.25 -5.36
C LEU A 172 -18.34 1.75 -5.70
N PRO A 173 -17.98 1.35 -6.93
CA PRO A 173 -17.99 -0.07 -7.32
C PRO A 173 -17.14 -0.96 -6.41
N SER A 174 -16.04 -0.44 -5.87
CA SER A 174 -15.17 -1.17 -4.95
C SER A 174 -15.79 -1.32 -3.56
N LEU A 175 -16.67 -0.41 -3.14
CA LEU A 175 -17.38 -0.50 -1.86
C LEU A 175 -18.38 -1.66 -1.88
N GLU A 176 -19.16 -1.78 -2.96
CA GLU A 176 -20.13 -2.87 -3.11
C GLU A 176 -19.47 -4.24 -3.11
N LYS A 177 -18.38 -4.40 -3.86
CA LYS A 177 -17.58 -5.64 -3.86
C LYS A 177 -17.01 -5.96 -2.48
N LEU A 178 -16.53 -4.94 -1.76
CA LEU A 178 -16.00 -5.10 -0.43
C LEU A 178 -17.07 -5.56 0.55
N LYS A 179 -18.28 -4.96 0.50
CA LYS A 179 -19.42 -5.40 1.30
C LYS A 179 -19.77 -6.85 1.04
N THR A 180 -19.85 -7.29 -0.22
CA THR A 180 -20.16 -8.69 -0.53
C THR A 180 -19.17 -9.64 0.14
N ILE A 181 -17.87 -9.36 0.02
CA ILE A 181 -16.82 -10.20 0.60
C ILE A 181 -16.87 -10.20 2.14
N LEU A 182 -17.12 -9.05 2.76
CA LEU A 182 -17.17 -8.93 4.22
C LEU A 182 -18.48 -9.49 4.80
N HIS A 183 -19.59 -9.40 4.08
CA HIS A 183 -20.88 -9.94 4.52
C HIS A 183 -20.85 -11.47 4.60
N GLU A 184 -20.22 -12.15 3.64
CA GLU A 184 -20.00 -13.60 3.65
C GLU A 184 -19.14 -14.09 4.84
N ARG A 185 -18.43 -13.18 5.51
CA ARG A 185 -17.43 -13.51 6.54
C ARG A 185 -17.85 -13.10 7.95
N LEU A 186 -18.54 -11.97 8.08
CA LEU A 186 -18.92 -11.38 9.35
C LEU A 186 -20.28 -11.86 9.88
N LEU A 187 -21.06 -12.55 9.04
CA LEU A 187 -22.36 -13.17 9.34
C LEU A 187 -22.31 -14.66 9.05
#